data_AF-A0A1I7FD26-F1
#
_entry.id   AF-A0A1I7FD26-F1
#
_cell.length_a   1.000
_cell.length_b   1.000
_cell.length_c   1.000
_cell.angle_alpha   90.00
_cell.angle_beta   90.00
_cell.angle_gamma   90.00
#
_symmetry.space_group_name_H-M   'P 1'
#
loop_
_entity.id
_entity.type
_entity.pdbx_description
1 polymer ?
#
loop_
_entity_poly.entity_id
_entity_poly.type
_entity_poly.pdbx_seq_one_letter_code
_entity_poly.pdbx_strand_id
1 'polypeptide(L)'
;MNDSPMVYTQISPATDWFFRHDNPSPNGPPIVYPVAVWAVVEGKRVIGLIAADLPLERGATQALHQVPPVPGIYLHISQLTEQEQASAKSR
;
A
#
# COMPACT_ATOMS: atom_id res chain seq x y z
N MET A 1 -4.84 -7.53 24.82
CA MET A 1 -4.86 -6.16 24.28
C MET A 1 -6.16 -6.02 23.52
N ASN A 2 -7.06 -5.13 23.94
CA ASN A 2 -8.24 -4.81 23.14
C ASN A 2 -7.75 -3.93 21.98
N ASP A 3 -7.69 -4.49 20.77
CA ASP A 3 -7.61 -3.66 19.56
C ASP A 3 -8.97 -3.01 19.38
N SER A 4 -9.08 -1.74 19.73
CA SER A 4 -10.19 -0.91 19.26
C SER A 4 -10.17 -0.92 17.73
N PRO A 5 -11.32 -1.08 17.06
CA PRO A 5 -11.35 -1.09 15.61
C PRO A 5 -10.85 0.26 15.08
N MET A 6 -9.83 0.22 14.21
CA MET A 6 -9.31 1.40 13.53
C MET A 6 -10.42 2.05 12.71
N VAL A 7 -10.76 3.30 13.02
CA VAL A 7 -11.80 4.06 12.30
C VAL A 7 -11.14 4.94 11.24
N TYR A 8 -11.54 4.74 9.99
CA TYR A 8 -11.21 5.65 8.89
C TYR A 8 -12.27 6.75 8.81
N THR A 9 -11.86 7.99 8.97
CA THR A 9 -12.76 9.15 9.01
C THR A 9 -12.87 9.87 7.67
N GLN A 10 -11.92 9.64 6.76
CA GLN A 10 -11.90 10.20 5.41
C GLN A 10 -11.13 9.29 4.47
N ILE A 11 -11.59 9.18 3.23
CA ILE A 11 -10.93 8.45 2.15
C ILE A 11 -10.81 9.39 0.94
N SER A 12 -9.61 9.48 0.35
CA SER A 12 -9.34 10.24 -0.87
C SER A 12 -8.59 9.36 -1.89
N PRO A 13 -8.84 9.49 -3.21
CA PRO A 13 -8.06 8.78 -4.23
C PRO A 13 -6.56 9.09 -4.11
N ALA A 14 -5.72 8.07 -4.34
CA ALA A 14 -4.27 8.18 -4.32
C ALA A 14 -3.66 7.97 -5.71
N THR A 15 -4.25 8.63 -6.72
CA THR A 15 -3.81 8.54 -8.12
C THR A 15 -2.30 8.76 -8.24
N ASP A 16 -1.62 7.86 -8.96
CA ASP A 16 -0.18 7.91 -9.22
C ASP A 16 0.71 7.81 -7.97
N TRP A 17 0.17 7.39 -6.81
CA TRP A 17 0.95 7.13 -5.61
C TRP A 17 1.22 5.65 -5.40
N PHE A 18 2.42 5.36 -4.88
CA PHE A 18 2.91 4.02 -4.64
C PHE A 18 3.60 3.93 -3.28
N PHE A 19 3.53 2.77 -2.64
CA PHE A 19 4.38 2.42 -1.51
C PHE A 19 5.53 1.56 -1.99
N ARG A 20 6.77 2.04 -1.82
CA ARG A 20 8.00 1.35 -2.17
C ARG A 20 8.70 0.88 -0.91
N HIS A 21 9.13 -0.38 -0.88
CA HIS A 21 10.06 -0.87 0.12
C HIS A 21 11.13 -1.77 -0.52
N ASP A 22 12.25 -1.92 0.18
CA ASP A 22 13.32 -2.79 -0.30
C ASP A 22 12.92 -4.27 -0.20
N ASN A 23 13.48 -5.09 -1.08
CA ASN A 23 13.27 -6.52 -1.03
C ASN A 23 13.95 -7.10 0.22
N PRO A 24 13.28 -7.97 1.00
CA PRO A 24 13.93 -8.68 2.10
C PRO A 24 15.11 -9.57 1.65
N SER A 25 15.10 -10.01 0.39
CA SER A 25 16.19 -10.80 -0.20
C SER A 25 17.36 -9.90 -0.61
N PRO A 26 18.61 -10.24 -0.26
CA PRO A 26 19.79 -9.50 -0.73
C PRO A 26 19.81 -9.43 -2.25
N ASN A 27 19.93 -8.22 -2.81
CA ASN A 27 19.92 -7.93 -4.25
C ASN A 27 18.58 -8.16 -4.99
N GLY A 28 17.48 -8.42 -4.27
CA GLY A 28 16.16 -8.46 -4.89
C GLY A 28 15.71 -7.06 -5.34
N PRO A 29 14.92 -6.93 -6.42
CA PRO A 29 14.39 -5.65 -6.85
C PRO A 29 13.42 -5.08 -5.80
N PRO A 30 13.35 -3.75 -5.62
CA PRO A 30 12.38 -3.11 -4.74
C PRO A 30 10.96 -3.56 -5.03
N ILE A 31 10.14 -3.67 -3.99
CA ILE A 31 8.74 -4.02 -4.10
C ILE A 31 7.92 -2.74 -4.06
N VAL A 32 7.03 -2.59 -5.02
CA VAL A 32 6.19 -1.40 -5.20
C VAL A 32 4.72 -1.81 -5.21
N TYR A 33 3.91 -1.16 -4.40
CA TYR A 33 2.46 -1.35 -4.35
C TYR A 33 1.74 -0.07 -4.78
N PRO A 34 0.79 -0.13 -5.74
CA PRO A 34 -0.10 1.00 -6.00
C PRO A 34 -0.93 1.33 -4.76
N VAL A 35 -0.93 2.59 -4.36
CA VAL A 35 -1.82 3.08 -3.30
C VAL A 35 -3.15 3.40 -3.97
N ALA A 36 -4.21 2.72 -3.54
CA ALA A 36 -5.55 2.95 -4.08
C ALA A 36 -6.15 4.24 -3.50
N VAL A 37 -6.00 4.44 -2.20
CA VAL A 37 -6.57 5.58 -1.47
C VAL A 37 -5.71 6.01 -0.28
N TRP A 38 -5.82 7.29 0.06
CA TRP A 38 -5.39 7.85 1.34
C TRP A 38 -6.52 7.78 2.35
N ALA A 39 -6.25 7.23 3.53
CA ALA A 39 -7.19 7.16 4.63
C ALA A 39 -6.69 7.97 5.83
N VAL A 40 -7.58 8.76 6.43
CA VAL A 40 -7.32 9.40 7.73
C VAL A 40 -7.78 8.45 8.83
N VAL A 41 -6.84 7.98 9.65
CA VAL A 41 -7.05 7.09 10.78
C VAL A 41 -7.21 7.93 12.04
N GLU A 42 -8.32 7.73 12.76
CA GLU A 42 -8.62 8.40 14.04
C GLU A 42 -8.47 9.93 14.00
N GLY A 43 -8.63 10.55 12.82
CA GLY A 43 -8.46 11.99 12.62
C GLY A 43 -7.02 12.53 12.75
N LYS A 44 -6.00 11.67 12.90
CA LYS A 44 -4.62 12.09 13.23
C LYS A 44 -3.56 11.65 12.24
N ARG A 45 -3.73 10.48 11.63
CA ARG A 45 -2.69 9.85 10.80
C ARG A 45 -3.23 9.58 9.40
N VAL A 46 -2.49 10.01 8.38
CA VAL A 46 -2.78 9.66 6.98
C VAL A 46 -1.99 8.41 6.62
N ILE A 47 -2.66 7.39 6.09
CA ILE A 47 -2.03 6.16 5.58
C ILE A 47 -2.53 5.83 4.19
N GLY A 48 -1.68 5.17 3.39
CA GLY A 48 -2.08 4.61 2.11
C GLY A 48 -2.67 3.20 2.30
N LEU A 49 -3.76 2.92 1.60
CA LEU A 49 -4.31 1.58 1.49
C LEU A 49 -4.03 1.01 0.10
N ILE A 50 -3.67 -0.27 0.05
CA ILE A 50 -3.26 -1.00 -1.15
C ILE A 50 -4.25 -2.13 -1.45
N ALA A 51 -4.43 -2.44 -2.73
CA ALA A 51 -5.11 -3.65 -3.17
C ALA A 51 -4.06 -4.77 -3.28
N ALA A 52 -3.85 -5.50 -2.19
CA ALA A 52 -2.93 -6.64 -2.19
C ALA A 52 -3.66 -7.90 -2.65
N ASP A 53 -3.02 -8.68 -3.53
CA ASP A 53 -3.50 -10.01 -3.91
C ASP A 53 -3.16 -11.01 -2.80
N LEU A 54 -3.97 -10.98 -1.73
CA LEU A 54 -3.85 -11.90 -0.62
C LEU A 54 -4.78 -13.10 -0.85
N PRO A 55 -4.35 -14.33 -0.49
CA PRO A 55 -5.22 -15.50 -0.57
C PRO A 55 -6.47 -15.26 0.28
N LEU A 56 -7.62 -15.11 -0.38
CA LEU A 56 -8.89 -14.94 0.30
C LEU A 56 -9.41 -16.32 0.73
N GLU A 57 -9.80 -16.44 2.00
CA GLU A 57 -10.56 -17.60 2.45
C GLU A 57 -11.88 -17.70 1.68
N ARG A 58 -12.43 -18.91 1.55
CA ARG A 58 -13.70 -19.11 0.83
C ARG A 58 -14.81 -18.27 1.47
N GLY A 59 -15.35 -17.32 0.69
CA GLY A 59 -16.43 -16.43 1.12
C GLY A 59 -15.96 -15.06 1.64
N ALA A 60 -14.65 -14.78 1.64
CA ALA A 60 -14.14 -13.45 1.96
C ALA A 60 -14.30 -12.49 0.78
N THR A 61 -14.71 -11.25 1.08
CA THR A 61 -14.79 -10.16 0.12
C THR A 61 -13.41 -9.51 -0.04
N GLN A 62 -13.07 -9.09 -1.27
CA GLN A 62 -11.87 -8.27 -1.48
C GLN A 62 -11.91 -6.99 -0.62
N ALA A 63 -10.77 -6.66 -0.02
CA ALA A 63 -10.61 -5.48 0.82
C ALA A 63 -9.32 -4.74 0.47
N LEU A 64 -9.27 -3.46 0.83
CA LEU A 64 -8.01 -2.72 0.83
C LEU A 64 -7.27 -2.96 2.14
N HIS A 65 -5.97 -3.10 2.05
CA HIS A 65 -5.10 -3.42 3.17
C HIS A 65 -4.17 -2.25 3.47
N GLN A 66 -3.76 -2.11 4.74
CA GLN A 66 -2.65 -1.21 5.06
C GLN A 66 -1.38 -1.76 4.41
N VAL A 67 -0.46 -0.87 4.06
CA VAL A 67 0.88 -1.28 3.61
C VAL A 67 1.54 -2.19 4.66
N PRO A 68 2.37 -3.16 4.25
CA PRO A 68 3.07 -4.02 5.20
C PRO A 68 3.87 -3.19 6.22
N PRO A 69 3.99 -3.63 7.48
CA PRO A 69 4.73 -2.92 8.53
C PRO A 69 6.24 -3.08 8.36
N VAL A 70 6.76 -2.72 7.19
CA VAL A 70 8.17 -2.79 6.80
C VAL A 70 8.69 -1.37 6.51
N PRO A 71 10.00 -1.12 6.66
CA PRO A 71 10.58 0.17 6.26
C PRO A 71 10.35 0.42 4.77
N GLY A 72 9.68 1.53 4.46
CA GLY A 72 9.34 1.91 3.10
C GLY A 72 8.89 3.35 3.04
N ILE A 73 8.65 3.84 1.83
CA ILE A 73 8.32 5.24 1.55
C ILE A 73 7.19 5.32 0.53
N TYR A 74 6.36 6.36 0.66
CA TYR A 74 5.38 6.70 -0.37
C TYR A 74 6.04 7.56 -1.44
N LEU A 75 5.86 7.19 -2.70
CA LEU A 75 6.42 7.87 -3.85
C LEU A 75 5.31 8.16 -4.86
N HIS A 76 5.38 9.34 -5.47
CA HIS A 76 4.61 9.63 -6.67
C HIS A 76 5.26 8.95 -7.90
N ILE A 77 4.49 8.64 -8.95
CA ILE A 77 4.99 7.95 -10.15
C ILE A 77 6.23 8.62 -10.76
N SER A 78 6.30 9.95 -10.70
CA SER A 78 7.43 10.75 -11.19
C SER A 78 8.73 10.56 -10.40
N GLN A 79 8.65 9.94 -9.22
CA GLN A 79 9.79 9.62 -8.35
C GLN A 79 10.22 8.15 -8.48
N LEU A 80 9.43 7.32 -9.16
CA LEU A 80 9.78 5.92 -9.44
C LEU A 80 10.75 5.85 -10.62
N THR A 81 11.73 4.96 -10.53
CA THR A 81 12.59 4.58 -11.66
C THR A 81 11.78 3.86 -12.74
N GLU A 82 12.26 3.85 -13.98
CA GLU A 82 11.58 3.15 -15.08
C GLU A 82 11.34 1.67 -14.79
N GLN A 83 12.30 1.01 -14.11
CA GLN A 83 12.19 -0.39 -13.70
C GLN A 83 11.08 -0.62 -12.66
N GLU A 84 10.91 0.32 -11.73
CA GLU A 84 9.85 0.29 -10.72
C GLU A 84 8.48 0.56 -11.33
N GLN A 85 8.39 1.50 -12.28
CA GLN A 85 7.16 1.78 -13.02
C GLN A 85 6.71 0.57 -13.86
N ALA A 86 7.64 -0.13 -14.50
CA ALA A 86 7.33 -1.34 -15.27
C ALA A 86 6.80 -2.47 -14.36
N SER A 87 7.40 -2.61 -13.17
CA SER A 87 6.98 -3.59 -12.16
C SER A 87 5.60 -3.27 -11.58
N ALA A 88 5.25 -1.98 -11.48
CA ALA A 88 3.96 -1.53 -10.98
C ALA A 88 2.80 -1.75 -11.98
N LYS A 89 3.08 -1.76 -13.29
CA LYS A 89 2.06 -1.95 -14.35
C LYS A 89 1.76 -3.42 -14.68
N SER A 90 2.59 -4.34 -14.22
CA SER A 90 2.53 -5.76 -14.58
C SER A 90 1.78 -6.63 -13.56
N ARG A 91 1.02 -6.01 -12.65
CA ARG A 91 0.25 -6.69 -11.59
C ARG A 91 -1.25 -6.47 -11.76
#